data_AF-S9QDW9-F1
#
_entry.id   AF-S9QDW9-F1
#
_cell.length_a   1.000
_cell.length_b   1.000
_cell.length_c   1.000
_cell.angle_alpha   90.00
_cell.angle_beta   90.00
_cell.angle_gamma   90.00
#
_symmetry.space_group_name_H-M   'P 1'
#
loop_
_entity.id
_entity.type
_entity.pdbx_description
1 polymer ?
#
loop_
_entity_poly.entity_id
_entity_poly.type
_entity_poly.pdbx_seq_one_letter_code
_entity_poly.pdbx_strand_id
1 'polypeptide(L)'
;MRAVGQLMMYQNEPSFSGMDKCRTVMGLKLPTWQRPLVWTEEQNIRFLESLWLGLPVGTYSYNMVLDGGALDGLLIDGQQRLNAIQRYLEDAFPVFGHRWSEVTKVDQRLFKLTAFPSYCTQSSDEQYLRDYYNRMNFGGVAHTEEQRA
;
A
#
# COMPACT_ATOMS: atom_id res chain seq x y z
N MET A 1 -0.84 -0.99 13.66
CA MET A 1 -1.73 -1.71 12.71
C MET A 1 -2.86 -0.77 12.35
N ARG A 2 -3.16 -0.62 11.06
CA ARG A 2 -4.27 0.22 10.58
C ARG A 2 -5.27 -0.64 9.83
N ALA A 3 -6.54 -0.26 9.89
CA ALA A 3 -7.57 -0.89 9.06
C ALA A 3 -7.52 -0.35 7.62
N VAL A 4 -7.92 -1.14 6.63
CA VAL A 4 -7.96 -0.68 5.22
C VAL A 4 -8.81 0.59 5.08
N GLY A 5 -9.91 0.71 5.84
CA GLY A 5 -10.74 1.92 5.87
C GLY A 5 -10.02 3.18 6.34
N GLN A 6 -8.99 3.07 7.19
CA GLN A 6 -8.18 4.22 7.62
C GLN A 6 -7.22 4.67 6.51
N LEU A 7 -6.77 3.76 5.65
CA LEU A 7 -6.00 4.12 4.46
C LEU A 7 -6.86 4.89 3.44
N MET A 8 -8.16 4.56 3.35
CA MET A 8 -9.10 5.28 2.49
C MET A 8 -9.32 6.74 2.92
N MET A 9 -9.10 7.08 4.18
CA MET A 9 -9.24 8.48 4.64
C MET A 9 -8.21 9.39 3.97
N TYR A 10 -6.99 8.89 3.77
CA TYR A 10 -5.92 9.65 3.10
C TYR A 10 -6.18 9.88 1.61
N GLN A 11 -7.00 9.05 0.93
CA GLN A 11 -7.34 9.25 -0.48
C GLN A 11 -8.04 10.61 -0.73
N ASN A 12 -8.71 11.17 0.28
CA ASN A 12 -9.46 12.42 0.17
C ASN A 12 -8.82 13.57 0.97
N GLU A 13 -7.63 13.39 1.57
CA GLU A 13 -6.96 14.40 2.37
C GLU A 13 -6.20 15.41 1.47
N PRO A 14 -6.60 16.69 1.43
CA PRO A 14 -5.94 17.71 0.59
C PRO A 14 -4.49 17.99 1.02
N SER A 15 -4.15 17.66 2.27
CA SER A 15 -2.84 17.94 2.88
C SER A 15 -1.69 17.18 2.22
N PHE A 16 -1.97 16.07 1.54
CA PHE A 16 -0.96 15.29 0.79
C PHE A 16 -1.09 15.46 -0.74
N SER A 17 -2.06 16.22 -1.22
CA SER A 17 -2.31 16.45 -2.65
C SER A 17 -1.74 17.77 -3.18
N GLY A 18 -1.00 18.52 -2.37
CA GLY A 18 -0.45 19.84 -2.71
C GLY A 18 1.07 19.90 -2.98
N MET A 19 1.40 20.44 -4.16
CA MET A 19 2.65 21.11 -4.63
C MET A 19 3.87 20.33 -5.13
N ASP A 20 4.14 19.09 -4.72
CA ASP A 20 5.21 18.30 -5.36
C ASP A 20 4.64 17.40 -6.44
N LYS A 21 5.30 17.29 -7.61
CA LYS A 21 4.99 16.34 -8.71
C LYS A 21 5.27 14.88 -8.31
N CYS A 22 4.99 14.53 -7.07
CA CYS A 22 5.24 13.24 -6.48
C CYS A 22 4.03 12.34 -6.74
N ARG A 23 4.28 11.13 -7.23
CA ARG A 23 3.23 10.11 -7.40
C ARG A 23 2.65 9.77 -6.03
N THR A 24 1.33 9.59 -5.92
CA THR A 24 0.69 9.19 -4.67
C THR A 24 -0.01 7.84 -4.78
N VAL A 25 -0.19 7.15 -3.66
CA VAL A 25 -1.00 5.93 -3.55
C VAL A 25 -1.68 5.89 -2.19
N MET A 26 -2.99 5.66 -2.17
CA MET A 26 -3.82 5.74 -0.96
C MET A 26 -3.55 7.02 -0.15
N GLY A 27 -3.32 8.14 -0.83
CA GLY A 27 -2.99 9.44 -0.21
C GLY A 27 -1.56 9.60 0.34
N LEU A 28 -0.71 8.58 0.26
CA LEU A 28 0.71 8.66 0.66
C LEU A 28 1.59 9.02 -0.53
N LYS A 29 2.61 9.86 -0.31
CA LYS A 29 3.62 10.24 -1.31
C LYS A 29 4.58 9.08 -1.58
N LEU A 30 4.95 8.87 -2.84
CA LEU A 30 5.94 7.86 -3.25
C LEU A 30 7.29 8.51 -3.53
N PRO A 31 8.36 8.13 -2.83
CA PRO A 31 9.68 8.67 -3.11
C PRO A 31 10.17 8.25 -4.49
N THR A 32 10.98 9.12 -5.11
CA THR A 32 11.56 8.91 -6.46
C THR A 32 12.53 7.75 -6.53
N TRP A 33 13.07 7.30 -5.38
CA TRP A 33 14.05 6.22 -5.28
C TRP A 33 13.43 4.82 -5.14
N GLN A 34 12.10 4.71 -5.07
CA GLN A 34 11.44 3.42 -5.15
C GLN A 34 11.34 2.89 -6.57
N ARG A 35 11.33 1.56 -6.70
CA ARG A 35 11.06 0.87 -7.98
C ARG A 35 9.69 1.27 -8.57
N PRO A 36 9.45 1.08 -9.89
CA PRO A 36 8.13 1.28 -10.49
C PRO A 36 7.10 0.23 -10.01
N LEU A 37 5.83 0.45 -10.38
CA LEU A 37 4.78 -0.57 -10.25
C LEU A 37 5.06 -1.67 -11.27
N VAL A 38 5.14 -2.92 -10.79
CA VAL A 38 5.49 -4.08 -11.64
C VAL A 38 4.56 -5.26 -11.43
N TRP A 39 3.60 -5.17 -10.51
CA TRP A 39 2.60 -6.21 -10.36
C TRP A 39 1.64 -6.25 -11.54
N THR A 40 1.51 -7.43 -12.14
CA THR A 40 0.46 -7.73 -13.12
C THR A 40 -0.92 -7.64 -12.48
N GLU A 41 -1.97 -7.51 -13.27
CA GLU A 41 -3.34 -7.54 -12.75
C GLU A 41 -3.64 -8.81 -11.95
N GLU A 42 -3.17 -9.96 -12.42
CA GLU A 42 -3.32 -11.23 -11.71
C GLU A 42 -2.62 -11.22 -10.34
N GLN A 43 -1.43 -10.63 -10.22
CA GLN A 43 -0.75 -10.48 -8.93
C GLN A 43 -1.52 -9.55 -7.99
N ASN A 44 -2.10 -8.45 -8.51
CA ASN A 44 -2.95 -7.57 -7.71
C ASN A 44 -4.20 -8.31 -7.19
N ILE A 45 -4.87 -9.09 -8.06
CA ILE A 45 -6.06 -9.88 -7.71
C ILE A 45 -5.71 -10.92 -6.64
N ARG A 46 -4.68 -11.75 -6.83
CA ARG A 46 -4.27 -12.78 -5.85
C ARG A 46 -3.93 -12.19 -4.47
N PHE A 47 -3.30 -11.02 -4.44
CA PHE A 47 -3.06 -10.31 -3.18
C PHE A 47 -4.37 -9.88 -2.50
N LEU A 48 -5.33 -9.34 -3.25
CA LEU A 48 -6.63 -8.92 -2.71
C LEU A 48 -7.48 -10.11 -2.27
N GLU A 49 -7.46 -11.22 -3.01
CA GLU A 49 -8.10 -12.47 -2.60
C GLU A 49 -7.54 -12.94 -1.25
N SER A 50 -6.21 -12.92 -1.10
CA SER A 50 -5.55 -13.26 0.17
C SER A 50 -5.98 -12.32 1.30
N LEU A 51 -6.13 -11.02 1.02
CA LEU A 51 -6.60 -10.03 2.00
C LEU A 51 -8.07 -10.25 2.40
N TRP A 52 -8.94 -10.57 1.44
CA TRP A 52 -10.34 -10.94 1.69
C TRP A 52 -10.46 -12.21 2.54
N LEU A 53 -9.59 -13.20 2.30
CA LEU A 53 -9.53 -14.44 3.06
C LEU A 53 -8.87 -14.29 4.44
N GLY A 54 -8.39 -13.09 4.80
CA GLY A 54 -7.72 -12.84 6.08
C GLY A 54 -6.36 -13.50 6.21
N LEU A 55 -5.71 -13.85 5.10
CA LEU A 55 -4.38 -14.45 5.10
C LEU A 55 -3.30 -13.40 5.44
N PRO A 56 -2.14 -13.81 5.99
CA PRO A 56 -1.00 -12.91 6.16
C PRO A 56 -0.47 -12.42 4.81
N VAL A 57 -0.73 -11.15 4.48
CA VAL A 57 -0.29 -10.52 3.21
C VAL A 57 0.93 -9.58 3.36
N GLY A 58 1.61 -9.68 4.50
CA GLY A 58 2.73 -8.83 4.89
C GLY A 58 2.27 -7.47 5.43
N THR A 59 3.13 -6.46 5.30
CA THR A 59 3.00 -5.16 5.97
C THR A 59 3.16 -3.99 4.98
N TYR A 60 2.94 -2.76 5.40
CA TYR A 60 3.47 -1.58 4.70
C TYR A 60 4.13 -0.63 5.68
N SER A 61 5.10 0.15 5.22
CA SER A 61 5.82 1.11 6.07
C SER A 61 5.72 2.51 5.49
N TYR A 62 5.50 3.50 6.34
CA TYR A 62 5.35 4.90 5.94
C TYR A 62 6.00 5.83 6.98
N ASN A 63 6.31 7.06 6.57
CA ASN A 63 6.90 8.10 7.41
C ASN A 63 5.87 9.19 7.69
N MET A 64 5.78 9.64 8.95
CA MET A 64 4.98 10.80 9.34
C MET A 64 5.84 11.72 10.21
N VAL A 65 6.12 12.92 9.70
CA VAL A 65 6.85 13.97 10.43
C VAL A 65 5.87 15.00 11.00
N LEU A 66 4.65 15.08 10.45
CA LEU A 66 3.59 16.03 10.82
C LEU A 66 4.00 17.51 10.64
N ASP A 67 4.93 17.77 9.71
CA ASP A 67 5.42 19.11 9.36
C ASP A 67 4.95 19.57 7.97
N GLY A 68 4.23 18.72 7.23
CA GLY A 68 3.81 18.99 5.85
C GLY A 68 4.97 19.03 4.85
N GLY A 69 6.19 18.67 5.26
CA GLY A 69 7.39 18.69 4.45
C GLY A 69 7.46 17.54 3.44
N ALA A 70 8.51 17.53 2.62
CA ALA A 70 8.70 16.54 1.55
C ALA A 70 8.67 15.08 2.06
N LEU A 71 9.17 14.84 3.28
CA LEU A 71 9.25 13.51 3.90
C LEU A 71 8.02 13.14 4.73
N ASP A 72 7.09 14.06 4.97
CA ASP A 72 5.85 13.77 5.69
C ASP A 72 4.86 13.00 4.82
N GLY A 73 4.15 12.00 5.35
CA GLY A 73 3.24 11.17 4.57
C GLY A 73 3.91 10.36 3.45
N LEU A 74 5.18 9.99 3.62
CA LEU A 74 5.96 9.27 2.61
C LEU A 74 5.78 7.75 2.77
N LEU A 75 5.32 7.04 1.74
CA LEU A 75 5.32 5.57 1.74
C LEU A 75 6.75 5.07 1.54
N ILE A 76 7.24 4.23 2.45
CA ILE A 76 8.60 3.66 2.40
C ILE A 76 8.58 2.25 1.80
N ASP A 77 7.60 1.43 2.16
CA ASP A 77 7.44 0.07 1.67
C ASP A 77 5.97 -0.27 1.41
N GLY A 78 5.71 -1.20 0.48
CA GLY A 78 4.37 -1.73 0.22
C GLY A 78 3.62 -1.08 -0.94
N GLN A 79 4.31 -0.35 -1.84
CA GLN A 79 3.67 0.35 -2.96
C GLN A 79 2.75 -0.53 -3.83
N GLN A 80 3.13 -1.79 -4.09
CA GLN A 80 2.36 -2.67 -4.97
C GLN A 80 1.05 -3.09 -4.29
N ARG A 81 1.11 -3.35 -2.98
CA ARG A 81 -0.04 -3.74 -2.13
C ARG A 81 -1.04 -2.60 -2.01
N LEU A 82 -0.57 -1.39 -1.70
CA LEU A 82 -1.45 -0.23 -1.62
C LEU A 82 -2.02 0.15 -2.99
N ASN A 83 -1.25 0.00 -4.07
CA ASN A 83 -1.75 0.20 -5.42
C ASN A 83 -2.83 -0.82 -5.80
N ALA A 84 -2.66 -2.10 -5.45
CA ALA A 84 -3.69 -3.12 -5.65
C ALA A 84 -5.00 -2.74 -4.96
N ILE A 85 -4.92 -2.34 -3.68
CA ILE A 85 -6.09 -1.86 -2.91
C ILE A 85 -6.73 -0.66 -3.60
N GLN A 86 -5.94 0.38 -3.93
CA GLN A 86 -6.47 1.58 -4.58
C GLN A 86 -7.21 1.24 -5.88
N ARG A 87 -6.56 0.49 -6.77
CA ARG A 87 -7.15 0.12 -8.07
C ARG A 87 -8.45 -0.68 -7.90
N TYR A 88 -8.51 -1.57 -6.91
CA TYR A 88 -9.74 -2.32 -6.63
C TYR A 88 -10.88 -1.41 -6.17
N LEU A 89 -10.60 -0.48 -5.26
CA LEU A 89 -11.59 0.49 -4.77
C LEU A 89 -12.08 1.44 -5.87
N GLU A 90 -11.26 1.66 -6.89
CA GLU A 90 -11.57 2.43 -8.10
C GLU A 90 -12.22 1.57 -9.20
N ASP A 91 -12.69 0.36 -8.87
CA ASP A 91 -13.33 -0.57 -9.79
C ASP A 91 -12.48 -0.97 -11.01
N ALA A 92 -11.14 -0.97 -10.91
CA ALA A 92 -10.27 -1.28 -12.06
C ALA A 92 -10.41 -2.73 -12.55
N PHE A 93 -10.60 -3.69 -11.65
CA PHE A 93 -10.74 -5.12 -11.96
C PHE A 93 -11.59 -5.84 -10.89
N PRO A 94 -12.22 -6.98 -11.22
CA PRO A 94 -12.98 -7.76 -10.25
C PRO A 94 -12.06 -8.60 -9.35
N VAL A 95 -12.48 -8.84 -8.11
CA VAL A 95 -11.90 -9.81 -7.17
C VAL A 95 -13.01 -10.77 -6.75
N PHE A 96 -12.77 -12.08 -6.85
CA PHE A 96 -13.83 -13.10 -6.73
C PHE A 96 -15.06 -12.82 -7.63
N GLY A 97 -14.82 -12.29 -8.83
CA GLY A 97 -15.87 -12.00 -9.82
C GLY A 97 -16.64 -10.70 -9.60
N HIS A 98 -16.31 -9.91 -8.56
CA HIS A 98 -16.98 -8.66 -8.25
C HIS A 98 -16.03 -7.47 -8.24
N ARG A 99 -16.41 -6.38 -8.90
CA ARG A 99 -15.78 -5.06 -8.70
C ARG A 99 -16.23 -4.49 -7.36
N TRP A 100 -15.48 -3.54 -6.81
CA TRP A 100 -15.77 -2.97 -5.49
C TRP A 100 -17.19 -2.39 -5.38
N SER A 101 -17.67 -1.70 -6.41
CA SER A 101 -19.04 -1.16 -6.45
C SER A 101 -20.13 -2.23 -6.47
N GLU A 102 -19.81 -3.45 -6.89
CA GLU A 102 -20.73 -4.59 -6.95
C GLU A 102 -20.79 -5.36 -5.63
N VAL A 103 -19.80 -5.17 -4.74
CA VAL A 103 -19.74 -5.80 -3.42
C VAL A 103 -20.85 -5.26 -2.51
N THR A 104 -21.47 -6.13 -1.72
CA THR A 104 -22.54 -5.74 -0.79
C THR A 104 -22.05 -4.72 0.23
N LYS A 105 -22.95 -3.87 0.74
CA LYS A 105 -22.59 -2.87 1.76
C LYS A 105 -22.08 -3.50 3.06
N VAL A 106 -22.48 -4.74 3.36
CA VAL A 106 -21.98 -5.49 4.52
C VAL A 106 -20.53 -5.91 4.28
N ASP A 107 -20.23 -6.52 3.14
CA ASP A 107 -18.89 -6.96 2.80
C ASP A 107 -17.92 -5.79 2.61
N GLN A 108 -18.39 -4.67 2.02
CA GLN A 108 -17.60 -3.44 1.96
C GLN A 108 -17.20 -2.95 3.36
N ARG A 109 -18.08 -3.07 4.37
CA ARG A 109 -17.75 -2.70 5.75
C ARG A 109 -16.76 -3.67 6.37
N LEU A 110 -16.95 -4.98 6.16
CA LEU A 110 -16.03 -6.01 6.66
C LEU A 110 -14.62 -5.83 6.07
N PHE A 111 -14.51 -5.61 4.76
CA PHE A 111 -13.23 -5.37 4.09
C PHE A 111 -12.52 -4.13 4.61
N LYS A 112 -13.27 -3.04 4.88
CA LYS A 112 -12.71 -1.83 5.49
C LYS A 112 -12.17 -2.07 6.90
N LEU A 113 -12.73 -3.03 7.63
CA LEU A 113 -12.29 -3.43 8.97
C LEU A 113 -11.10 -4.42 8.93
N THR A 114 -10.82 -5.05 7.79
CA THR A 114 -9.66 -5.92 7.62
C THR A 114 -8.40 -5.15 7.99
N ALA A 115 -7.64 -5.73 8.92
CA ALA A 115 -6.43 -5.14 9.42
C ALA A 115 -5.28 -5.37 8.43
N PHE A 116 -4.58 -4.30 8.05
CA PHE A 116 -3.37 -4.39 7.25
C PHE A 116 -2.19 -3.93 8.12
N PRO A 117 -1.31 -4.85 8.55
CA PRO A 117 -0.17 -4.52 9.40
C PRO A 117 0.68 -3.38 8.84
N SER A 118 1.06 -2.44 9.70
CA SER A 118 1.77 -1.24 9.28
C SER A 118 2.74 -0.72 10.32
N TYR A 119 3.83 -0.12 9.83
CA TYR A 119 4.87 0.51 10.63
C TYR A 119 5.05 1.97 10.24
N CYS A 120 5.18 2.84 11.24
CA CYS A 120 5.37 4.26 11.06
C CYS A 120 6.78 4.63 11.53
N THR A 121 7.54 5.30 10.68
CA THR A 121 8.74 6.05 11.10
C THR A 121 8.38 7.52 11.30
N GLN A 122 9.23 8.23 12.03
CA GLN A 122 9.11 9.67 12.27
C GLN A 122 10.49 10.31 12.08
N SER A 123 11.00 10.28 10.86
CA SER A 123 12.35 10.78 10.54
C SER A 123 12.30 11.88 9.48
N SER A 124 13.06 12.94 9.71
CA SER A 124 13.38 13.98 8.73
C SER A 124 14.70 13.72 7.99
N ASP A 125 15.35 12.58 8.24
CA ASP A 125 16.57 12.15 7.54
C ASP A 125 16.24 11.20 6.38
N GLU A 126 16.41 11.67 5.14
CA GLU A 126 16.17 10.87 3.93
C GLU A 126 17.12 9.68 3.81
N GLN A 127 18.38 9.81 4.26
CA GLN A 127 19.35 8.72 4.16
C GLN A 127 18.93 7.55 5.06
N TYR A 128 18.47 7.85 6.28
CA TYR A 128 17.87 6.85 7.16
C TYR A 128 16.68 6.12 6.50
N LEU A 129 15.79 6.86 5.82
CA LEU A 129 14.63 6.28 5.15
C LEU A 129 15.01 5.37 3.96
N ARG A 130 16.04 5.75 3.21
CA ARG A 130 16.62 4.93 2.14
C ARG A 130 17.23 3.65 2.68
N ASP A 131 17.97 3.73 3.78
CA ASP A 131 18.56 2.55 4.42
C ASP A 131 17.49 1.62 4.99
N TYR A 132 16.42 2.18 5.57
CA TYR A 132 15.25 1.42 6.00
C TYR A 132 14.61 0.67 4.81
N TYR A 133 14.39 1.35 3.68
CA TYR A 133 13.87 0.73 2.47
C TYR A 133 14.75 -0.42 1.98
N ASN A 134 16.06 -0.19 1.93
CA ASN A 134 17.03 -1.18 1.46
C ASN A 134 17.00 -2.45 2.34
N ARG A 135 16.99 -2.29 3.66
CA ARG A 135 16.92 -3.41 4.60
C ARG A 135 15.65 -4.24 4.45
N MET A 136 14.52 -3.60 4.20
CA MET A 136 13.23 -4.28 4.02
C MET A 136 13.16 -5.07 2.70
N ASN A 137 13.80 -4.58 1.63
CA ASN A 137 13.57 -5.09 0.28
C ASN A 137 14.72 -5.94 -0.29
N PHE A 138 15.93 -5.84 0.27
CA PHE A 138 17.12 -6.52 -0.26
C PHE A 138 17.78 -7.48 0.75
N GLY A 139 17.13 -7.74 1.90
CA GLY A 139 17.67 -8.61 2.95
C GLY A 139 17.55 -10.12 2.70
N GLY A 140 16.77 -10.55 1.70
CA GLY A 140 16.49 -11.97 1.44
C GLY A 140 16.69 -12.37 -0.02
N VAL A 141 16.90 -13.66 -0.26
CA VAL A 141 16.93 -14.24 -1.60
C VAL A 141 15.50 -14.63 -1.99
N ALA A 142 15.05 -14.19 -3.17
CA ALA A 142 13.73 -14.55 -3.69
C ALA A 142 13.67 -16.05 -3.99
N HIS A 143 12.53 -16.68 -3.73
CA HIS A 143 12.26 -18.04 -4.18
C HIS A 143 12.19 -18.10 -5.72
N THR A 144 12.63 -19.22 -6.29
CA THR A 144 12.55 -19.47 -7.74
C THR A 144 11.25 -20.19 -8.11
N GLU A 145 10.89 -20.20 -9.40
CA GLU A 145 9.66 -20.88 -9.86
C GLU A 145 9.70 -22.39 -9.61
N GLU A 146 10.88 -23.02 -9.65
CA GLU A 146 11.07 -24.44 -9.36
C GLU A 146 10.80 -24.80 -7.89
N GLN A 147 10.79 -23.81 -6.99
CA GLN A 147 10.52 -23.99 -5.56
C GLN A 147 9.03 -23.80 -5.21
N ARG A 148 8.18 -23.57 -6.22
CA ARG A 148 6.72 -23.49 -6.03
C ARG A 148 6.19 -24.87 -5.63
N ALA A 149 5.44 -24.93 -4.53
CA ALA A 149 4.84 -26.15 -3.99
C ALA A 149 3.72 -26.72 -4.86
#